data_AF-A0A397V5I4-F1
#
_entry.id   AF-A0A397V5I4-F1
#
_cell.length_a   1.000
_cell.length_b   1.000
_cell.length_c   1.000
_cell.angle_alpha   90.00
_cell.angle_beta   90.00
_cell.angle_gamma   90.00
#
_symmetry.space_group_name_H-M   'P 1'
#
loop_
_entity.id
_entity.type
_entity.pdbx_description
1 polymer ?
#
loop_
_entity_poly.entity_id
_entity_poly.type
_entity_poly.pdbx_seq_one_letter_code
_entity_poly.pdbx_strand_id
1 'polypeptide(L)'
;MNIKSATDYEYLSILKDISIFTKRYNFYGKCAKCKQSYTSSTWCQRCGPQDATKGWTSETKNIDEYIKKCQLNVTEYEKMVEWIQYGRLINLQKVKEDELEIIFIAT
;
A
#
# COMPACT_ATOMS: atom_id res chain seq x y z
N MET A 1 -25.82 22.41 -27.78
CA MET A 1 -25.97 21.15 -27.03
C MET A 1 -24.70 20.34 -27.27
N ASN A 2 -23.73 20.35 -26.35
CA ASN A 2 -22.48 19.60 -26.53
C ASN A 2 -22.72 18.15 -26.11
N ILE A 3 -22.90 17.29 -27.10
CA ILE A 3 -22.94 15.83 -26.90
C ILE A 3 -21.50 15.42 -26.60
N LYS A 4 -21.11 15.35 -25.32
CA LYS A 4 -19.85 14.71 -24.95
C LYS A 4 -19.97 13.24 -25.31
N SER A 5 -19.25 12.84 -26.35
CA SER A 5 -19.17 11.46 -26.81
C SER A 5 -18.35 10.63 -25.81
N ALA A 6 -18.57 9.32 -25.74
CA ALA A 6 -17.82 8.44 -24.83
C ALA A 6 -16.29 8.57 -25.03
N THR A 7 -15.86 8.87 -26.25
CA THR A 7 -14.46 9.10 -26.62
C THR A 7 -13.87 10.37 -26.00
N ASP A 8 -14.67 11.41 -25.75
CA ASP A 8 -14.21 12.63 -25.08
C ASP A 8 -13.87 12.38 -23.61
N TYR A 9 -14.67 11.53 -22.94
CA TYR A 9 -14.42 11.17 -21.54
C TYR A 9 -13.19 10.29 -21.39
N GLU A 10 -13.01 9.33 -22.29
CA GLU A 10 -11.86 8.42 -22.32
C GLU A 10 -10.56 9.20 -22.58
N TYR A 11 -10.58 10.13 -23.55
CA TYR A 11 -9.48 11.04 -23.82
C TYR A 11 -9.12 11.92 -22.61
N LEU A 12 -10.12 12.50 -21.93
CA LEU A 12 -9.89 13.29 -20.71
C LEU A 12 -9.32 12.46 -19.56
N SER A 13 -9.68 11.18 -19.44
CA SER A 13 -9.10 10.28 -18.44
C SER A 13 -7.62 10.06 -18.72
N ILE A 14 -7.28 9.73 -19.97
CA ILE A 14 -5.89 9.52 -20.40
C ILE A 14 -5.05 10.79 -20.15
N LEU A 15 -5.57 11.97 -20.48
CA LEU A 15 -4.87 13.24 -20.24
C LEU A 15 -4.61 13.49 -18.74
N LYS A 16 -5.58 13.16 -17.88
CA LYS A 16 -5.39 13.26 -16.42
C LYS A 16 -4.32 12.30 -15.94
N ASP A 17 -4.33 11.05 -16.40
CA ASP A 17 -3.34 10.04 -16.03
C ASP A 17 -1.93 10.45 -16.48
N ILE A 18 -1.80 10.97 -17.70
CA ILE A 18 -0.54 11.54 -18.22
C ILE A 18 -0.08 12.71 -17.33
N SER A 19 -0.98 13.65 -17.01
CA SER A 19 -0.66 14.81 -16.16
C SER A 19 -0.18 14.38 -14.78
N ILE A 20 -0.88 13.44 -14.14
CA ILE A 20 -0.52 12.89 -12.83
C ILE A 20 0.84 12.18 -12.92
N PHE A 21 1.05 11.38 -13.96
CA PHE A 21 2.31 10.67 -14.17
C PHE A 21 3.49 11.64 -14.34
N THR A 22 3.35 12.67 -15.18
CA THR A 22 4.39 13.67 -15.40
C THR A 22 4.71 14.44 -14.12
N LYS A 23 3.69 14.82 -13.34
CA LYS A 23 3.89 15.46 -12.02
C LYS A 23 4.70 14.54 -11.10
N ARG A 24 4.25 13.30 -10.90
CA ARG A 24 4.94 12.31 -10.06
C ARG A 24 6.40 12.10 -10.50
N TYR A 25 6.62 11.97 -11.81
CA TYR A 25 7.96 11.83 -12.37
C TYR A 25 8.87 13.01 -12.02
N ASN A 26 8.37 14.24 -12.17
CA ASN A 26 9.15 15.44 -11.90
C ASN A 26 9.43 15.64 -10.40
N PHE A 27 8.49 15.29 -9.52
CA PHE A 27 8.64 15.47 -8.07
C PHE A 27 9.44 14.36 -7.38
N TYR A 28 9.14 13.10 -7.72
CA TYR A 28 9.67 11.94 -6.98
C TYR A 28 10.67 11.11 -7.78
N GLY A 29 10.80 11.35 -9.08
CA GLY A 29 11.70 10.58 -9.94
C GLY A 29 11.25 9.14 -10.20
N LYS A 30 12.20 8.28 -10.54
CA LYS A 30 11.96 6.89 -10.97
C LYS A 30 12.42 5.88 -9.92
N CYS A 31 11.61 4.84 -9.74
CA CYS A 31 11.96 3.67 -8.95
C CYS A 31 13.22 3.01 -9.47
N ALA A 32 14.20 2.81 -8.59
CA ALA A 32 15.46 2.16 -8.94
C ALA A 32 15.26 0.73 -9.48
N LYS A 33 14.28 -0.01 -8.95
CA LYS A 33 13.97 -1.41 -9.28
C LYS A 33 13.23 -1.55 -10.62
N CYS A 34 12.07 -0.90 -10.77
CA CYS A 34 11.18 -1.12 -11.92
C CYS A 34 11.13 0.04 -12.93
N LYS A 35 11.86 1.13 -12.68
CA LYS A 35 11.96 2.33 -13.54
C LYS A 35 10.65 3.11 -13.77
N GLN A 36 9.55 2.71 -13.14
CA GLN A 36 8.31 3.51 -13.09
C GLN A 36 8.45 4.68 -12.12
N SER A 37 7.68 5.74 -12.32
CA SER A 37 7.67 6.90 -11.41
C SER A 37 7.23 6.47 -10.01
N TYR A 38 7.89 7.01 -8.99
CA TYR A 38 7.40 6.87 -7.62
C TYR A 38 6.06 7.60 -7.44
N THR A 39 5.22 7.12 -6.51
CA THR A 39 3.97 7.81 -6.13
C THR A 39 4.14 8.75 -4.95
N SER A 40 5.22 8.60 -4.17
CA SER A 40 5.70 9.51 -3.13
C SER A 40 7.23 9.53 -3.08
N SER A 41 7.87 10.25 -2.15
CA SER A 41 9.34 10.26 -2.04
C SER A 41 9.97 8.88 -1.77
N THR A 42 9.19 7.93 -1.23
CA THR A 42 9.70 6.60 -0.82
C THR A 42 8.87 5.44 -1.35
N TRP A 43 7.67 5.68 -1.92
CA TRP A 43 6.74 4.63 -2.31
C TRP A 43 6.65 4.42 -3.82
N CYS A 44 6.95 3.20 -4.26
CA CYS A 44 6.69 2.76 -5.63
C CYS A 44 5.47 1.86 -5.61
N GLN A 45 4.35 2.30 -6.23
CA GLN A 45 3.10 1.54 -6.23
C GLN A 45 3.24 0.11 -6.78
N ARG A 46 4.20 -0.14 -7.69
CA ARG A 46 4.44 -1.49 -8.22
C ARG A 46 5.33 -2.35 -7.32
N CYS A 47 6.37 -1.78 -6.74
CA CYS A 47 7.37 -2.54 -5.98
C CYS A 47 7.05 -2.62 -4.48
N GLY A 48 6.53 -1.54 -3.89
CA GLY A 48 6.24 -1.45 -2.46
C GLY A 48 5.35 -2.57 -1.96
N PRO A 49 4.20 -2.85 -2.59
CA PRO A 49 3.35 -3.97 -2.22
C PRO A 49 4.06 -5.33 -2.25
N GLN A 50 4.87 -5.57 -3.29
CA GLN A 50 5.61 -6.83 -3.44
C GLN A 50 6.68 -6.97 -2.35
N ASP A 51 7.43 -5.89 -2.09
CA ASP A 51 8.46 -5.85 -1.06
C ASP A 51 7.86 -6.10 0.34
N ALA A 52 6.71 -5.50 0.64
CA ALA A 52 6.03 -5.66 1.94
C ALA A 52 5.48 -7.07 2.20
N THR A 53 5.15 -7.82 1.15
CA THR A 53 4.70 -9.22 1.28
C THR A 53 5.84 -10.23 1.38
N LYS A 54 7.09 -9.79 1.18
CA LYS A 54 8.23 -10.70 1.01
C LYS A 54 8.80 -11.15 2.36
N GLY A 55 8.96 -12.47 2.50
CA GLY A 55 9.83 -13.07 3.52
C GLY A 55 9.23 -13.22 4.92
N TRP A 56 8.02 -12.72 5.17
CA TRP A 56 7.33 -12.94 6.45
C TRP A 56 6.17 -13.95 6.32
N THR A 57 5.92 -14.63 7.44
CA THR A 57 4.75 -15.47 7.69
C THR A 57 4.35 -15.34 9.16
N SER A 58 3.06 -15.46 9.43
CA SER A 58 2.47 -15.60 10.76
C SER A 58 2.38 -17.06 11.22
N GLU A 59 2.88 -18.00 10.41
CA GLU A 59 2.66 -19.45 10.56
C GLU A 59 1.19 -19.88 10.43
N THR A 60 0.27 -18.92 10.21
CA THR A 60 -1.16 -19.17 9.97
C THR A 60 -1.52 -18.79 8.55
N LYS A 61 -1.67 -19.79 7.67
CA LYS A 61 -1.88 -19.59 6.23
C LYS A 61 -3.02 -18.63 5.88
N ASN A 62 -4.17 -18.74 6.55
CA ASN A 62 -5.32 -17.89 6.26
C ASN A 62 -5.06 -16.41 6.63
N ILE A 63 -4.33 -16.17 7.72
CA ILE A 63 -3.95 -14.81 8.15
C ILE A 63 -2.93 -14.23 7.17
N ASP A 64 -1.93 -15.02 6.78
CA ASP A 64 -0.95 -14.64 5.76
C ASP A 64 -1.61 -14.23 4.44
N GLU A 65 -2.51 -15.06 3.92
CA GLU A 65 -3.22 -14.79 2.68
C GLU A 65 -4.04 -13.50 2.75
N TYR A 66 -4.76 -13.30 3.86
CA TYR A 66 -5.56 -12.10 4.07
C TYR A 66 -4.70 -10.82 4.12
N ILE A 67 -3.68 -10.81 4.97
CA ILE A 67 -2.82 -9.63 5.15
C ILE A 67 -2.03 -9.35 3.86
N LYS A 68 -1.46 -10.37 3.20
CA LYS A 68 -0.74 -10.19 1.93
C LYS A 68 -1.67 -9.66 0.84
N LYS A 69 -2.93 -10.11 0.79
CA LYS A 69 -3.94 -9.55 -0.14
C LYS A 69 -4.20 -8.07 0.14
N CYS A 70 -4.30 -7.66 1.40
CA CYS A 70 -4.41 -6.24 1.76
C CYS A 70 -3.17 -5.47 1.30
N GLN A 71 -1.97 -5.93 1.67
CA GLN A 71 -0.69 -5.29 1.31
C GLN A 71 -0.51 -5.15 -0.22
N LEU A 72 -0.89 -6.16 -1.01
CA LEU A 72 -0.77 -6.16 -2.47
C LEU A 72 -1.64 -5.10 -3.17
N ASN A 73 -2.75 -4.68 -2.56
CA ASN A 73 -3.69 -3.72 -3.14
C ASN A 73 -3.41 -2.26 -2.74
N VAL A 74 -2.37 -2.01 -1.95
CA VAL A 74 -2.06 -0.68 -1.42
C VAL A 74 -1.43 0.22 -2.47
N THR A 75 -1.96 1.45 -2.59
CA THR A 75 -1.47 2.47 -3.53
C THR A 75 -0.50 3.47 -2.91
N GLU A 76 -0.52 3.60 -1.58
CA GLU A 76 0.17 4.62 -0.79
C GLU A 76 0.82 3.97 0.43
N TYR A 77 2.04 4.39 0.79
CA TYR A 77 2.77 3.80 1.91
C TYR A 77 2.01 3.93 3.24
N GLU A 78 1.34 5.05 3.46
CA GLU A 78 0.58 5.39 4.67
C GLU A 78 -0.62 4.47 4.90
N LYS A 79 -1.08 3.77 3.85
CA LYS A 79 -2.18 2.80 3.92
C LYS A 79 -1.68 1.36 4.04
N MET A 80 -0.37 1.16 4.07
CA MET A 80 0.23 -0.17 4.15
C MET A 80 0.08 -0.73 5.57
N VAL A 81 -0.44 -1.96 5.67
CA VAL A 81 -0.40 -2.72 6.91
C VAL A 81 0.97 -3.38 7.04
N GLU A 82 1.73 -3.05 8.07
CA GLU A 82 2.99 -3.71 8.37
C GLU A 82 2.76 -4.99 9.17
N TRP A 83 3.42 -6.07 8.79
CA TRP A 83 3.45 -7.30 9.59
C TRP A 83 4.64 -7.26 10.55
N ILE A 84 4.36 -7.37 11.85
CA ILE A 84 5.36 -7.43 12.91
C ILE A 84 5.28 -8.80 13.57
N GLN A 85 6.40 -9.53 13.59
CA GLN A 85 6.48 -10.81 14.30
C GLN A 85 6.32 -10.59 15.81
N TYR A 86 5.55 -11.46 16.47
CA TYR A 86 5.28 -11.37 17.91
C TYR A 86 6.56 -11.23 18.75
N GLY A 87 7.62 -11.98 18.43
CA GLY A 87 8.89 -11.91 19.15
C GLY A 87 9.65 -10.59 19.03
N ARG A 88 9.23 -9.67 18.15
CA ARG A 88 9.79 -8.31 18.05
C ARG A 88 9.08 -7.30 18.95
N LEU A 89 7.90 -7.65 19.47
CA LEU A 89 7.12 -6.79 20.35
C LEU A 89 7.73 -6.84 21.74
N ILE A 90 8.10 -5.67 22.29
CA ILE A 90 8.57 -5.55 23.66
C ILE A 90 7.60 -4.69 24.48
N ASN A 91 7.77 -4.72 25.82
CA ASN A 91 6.95 -3.93 26.75
C ASN A 91 5.43 -4.12 26.54
N LEU A 92 5.00 -5.37 26.31
CA LEU A 92 3.59 -5.70 26.13
C LEU A 92 2.77 -5.29 27.35
N GLN A 93 1.94 -4.27 27.18
CA GLN A 93 1.04 -3.77 28.19
C GLN A 93 -0.40 -4.02 27.77
N LYS A 94 -1.14 -4.77 28.59
CA LYS A 94 -2.56 -4.99 28.40
C LYS A 94 -3.34 -3.71 28.66
N VAL A 95 -4.16 -3.31 27.69
CA VAL A 95 -5.00 -2.10 27.76
C VAL A 95 -6.43 -2.45 28.08
N LYS A 96 -6.93 -3.55 27.50
CA LYS A 96 -8.32 -3.97 27.60
C LYS A 96 -8.40 -5.48 27.49
N GLU A 97 -9.36 -6.04 28.22
CA GLU A 97 -9.86 -7.39 28.03
C GLU A 97 -11.36 -7.37 28.23
N ASP A 98 -12.07 -7.92 27.26
CA ASP A 98 -13.46 -8.28 27.36
C ASP A 98 -13.63 -9.74 26.91
N GLU A 99 -14.86 -10.24 26.84
CA GLU A 99 -15.13 -11.65 26.49
C GLU A 99 -14.70 -12.04 25.07
N LEU A 100 -14.49 -11.08 24.17
CA LEU A 100 -14.24 -11.32 22.74
C LEU A 100 -12.88 -10.81 22.26
N GLU A 101 -12.25 -9.90 22.99
CA GLU A 101 -11.06 -9.18 22.56
C GLU A 101 -10.10 -8.91 23.73
N ILE A 102 -8.80 -9.10 23.45
CA ILE A 102 -7.72 -8.65 24.33
C ILE A 102 -6.84 -7.68 23.54
N ILE A 103 -6.68 -6.47 24.06
CA ILE A 103 -5.87 -5.42 23.42
C ILE A 103 -4.60 -5.22 24.21
N PHE A 104 -3.47 -5.27 23.51
CA PHE A 104 -2.15 -4.94 24.03
C PHE A 104 -1.55 -3.76 23.27
N ILE A 105 -0.75 -2.95 23.96
CA ILE A 105 0.20 -2.02 23.36
C ILE A 105 1.59 -2.65 23.50
N ALA A 106 2.41 -2.50 22.46
CA ALA A 106 3.81 -2.88 22.45
C ALA A 106 4.64 -1.70 21.98
N THR A 107 5.93 -1.73 22.31
CA THR A 107 6.96 -0.86 21.72
C THR A 107 7.93 -1.71 20.91
#